data_AF-A0A8C4Y8A6-F1
#
_entry.id   AF-A0A8C4Y8A6-F1
#
_cell.length_a   1.000
_cell.length_b   1.000
_cell.length_c   1.000
_cell.angle_alpha   90.00
_cell.angle_beta   90.00
_cell.angle_gamma   90.00
#
_symmetry.space_group_name_H-M   'P 1'
#
loop_
_entity.id
_entity.type
_entity.pdbx_description
1 polymer ?
#
loop_
_entity_poly.entity_id
_entity_poly.type
_entity_poly.pdbx_seq_one_letter_code
_entity_poly.pdbx_strand_id
1 'polypeptide(L)'
;MTKSLDCSQACVGNLINCIFSHKTITPFLIHSMLSPSKDGFCAGFGYRVGGIRGPCPPTITPVQVNPLLLQPLNLEIDPKVQSVKYQEKEQIKCLNNKFASFIDKVRFLEQQNKVLETKWSFLREQKPYQNNMEPMFEAYIGNLKRKLENLGCDRANLETELNNMKDILEDYKRKYDEECNRRTCAENEFVVLKKDVDCAYMNKAELEVKVESLIDEIAFLRRVFDEEIAYLQASILDTSVIVQMDNSRGLNMDDIIADVKAQYEDIANRSRAEAESWYQCKYEELKVTASKHCDNLHSTRNEIMELNRVIQRLHGELENVKAQRCKLEGAIAEAEERGETALKDAKCKLADLEAALTKAKQDLACQLREYQELMNVKLALDIEIATYRKLLEGEENRWVHSTILSQGGVVCDSDPCFGGSYSSSSRTLLKTGGVLSSGGMCDTRIGRSIVANLGDVCAPCVPTGGYSTSSGRSSKVKCVSTTSSYRTKY
;
A
#
# COMPACT_ATOMS: atom_id res chain seq x y z
N MET A 1 31.98 10.63 2.54
CA MET A 1 32.34 10.70 1.10
C MET A 1 31.11 10.35 0.29
N THR A 2 30.32 11.35 -0.09
CA THR A 2 28.92 11.15 -0.54
C THR A 2 28.55 12.21 -1.60
N LYS A 3 29.34 12.28 -2.68
CA LYS A 3 29.15 13.17 -3.84
C LYS A 3 29.66 12.53 -5.15
N SER A 4 29.47 11.22 -5.33
CA SER A 4 30.07 10.44 -6.43
C SER A 4 29.13 9.44 -7.11
N LEU A 5 27.84 9.38 -6.74
CA LEU A 5 26.88 8.41 -7.27
C LEU A 5 25.78 9.06 -8.12
N ASP A 6 25.40 10.31 -7.84
CA ASP A 6 24.35 11.03 -8.57
C ASP A 6 24.70 11.36 -10.03
N CYS A 7 25.98 11.23 -10.42
CA CYS A 7 26.45 11.55 -11.77
C CYS A 7 26.17 10.44 -12.80
N SER A 8 26.01 9.18 -12.37
CA SER A 8 25.92 8.04 -13.31
C SER A 8 24.52 7.84 -13.92
N GLN A 9 23.47 8.38 -13.28
CA GLN A 9 22.09 8.13 -13.68
C GLN A 9 21.52 9.17 -14.66
N ALA A 10 22.27 10.24 -14.94
CA ALA A 10 21.90 11.27 -15.92
C ALA A 10 22.23 10.90 -17.38
N CYS A 11 23.13 9.95 -17.62
CA CYS A 11 23.68 9.67 -18.95
C CYS A 11 22.85 8.69 -19.82
N VAL A 12 21.91 7.94 -19.23
CA VAL A 12 21.12 6.94 -19.98
C VAL A 12 19.84 7.54 -20.60
N GLY A 13 19.29 8.61 -20.02
CA GLY A 13 18.04 9.23 -20.49
C GLY A 13 18.12 9.98 -21.82
N ASN A 14 19.32 10.39 -22.26
CA ASN A 14 19.48 11.30 -23.41
C ASN A 14 19.71 10.62 -24.77
N LEU A 15 19.75 9.28 -24.86
CA LEU A 15 19.98 8.59 -26.13
C LEU A 15 18.69 8.23 -26.90
N ILE A 16 17.52 8.32 -26.25
CA ILE A 16 16.23 7.91 -26.85
C ILE A 16 15.45 9.10 -27.45
N ASN A 17 15.71 10.34 -27.00
CA ASN A 17 15.01 11.54 -27.49
C ASN A 17 15.60 12.18 -28.77
N CYS A 18 16.62 11.58 -29.39
CA CYS A 18 17.23 12.10 -30.62
C CYS A 18 16.78 11.40 -31.92
N ILE A 19 15.88 10.41 -31.86
CA ILE A 19 15.38 9.69 -33.05
C ILE A 19 13.85 9.61 -33.03
N PHE A 20 13.16 10.75 -33.03
CA PHE A 20 11.83 10.93 -33.66
C PHE A 20 11.41 12.41 -33.71
N SER A 21 12.01 13.18 -34.63
CA SER A 21 11.47 14.48 -35.04
C SER A 21 11.84 14.77 -36.50
N HIS A 22 10.91 15.38 -37.25
CA HIS A 22 10.80 15.36 -38.72
C HIS A 22 10.65 13.92 -39.30
N LYS A 23 9.65 13.62 -40.13
CA LYS A 23 8.97 14.48 -41.11
C LYS A 23 7.45 14.33 -41.12
N THR A 24 6.78 15.44 -41.43
CA THR A 24 5.43 15.47 -42.00
C THR A 24 5.43 14.97 -43.46
N ILE A 25 4.35 14.29 -43.86
CA ILE A 25 3.64 14.40 -45.15
C ILE A 25 2.37 13.55 -45.06
N THR A 26 1.26 14.06 -45.58
CA THR A 26 -0.07 13.41 -45.60
C THR A 26 -0.24 12.46 -46.80
N PRO A 27 -1.24 11.56 -46.74
CA PRO A 27 -2.28 11.64 -47.77
C PRO A 27 -3.71 11.58 -47.20
N PHE A 28 -4.71 11.88 -48.05
CA PHE A 28 -6.14 11.93 -47.73
C PHE A 28 -6.93 11.45 -48.97
N LEU A 29 -8.12 10.83 -48.78
CA LEU A 29 -9.04 10.33 -49.82
C LEU A 29 -8.51 9.12 -50.67
N ILE A 30 -9.33 8.21 -51.23
CA ILE A 30 -10.79 8.01 -51.15
C ILE A 30 -11.18 6.51 -51.15
N HIS A 31 -12.47 6.21 -51.05
CA HIS A 31 -13.05 4.93 -50.62
C HIS A 31 -13.74 4.11 -51.76
N SER A 32 -13.78 2.77 -51.60
CA SER A 32 -14.79 1.79 -52.10
C SER A 32 -15.04 1.49 -53.60
N MET A 33 -15.10 0.17 -53.90
CA MET A 33 -16.09 -0.60 -54.70
C MET A 33 -16.46 -0.15 -56.15
N LEU A 34 -16.66 -1.01 -57.17
CA LEU A 34 -17.27 -2.36 -57.21
C LEU A 34 -16.80 -3.16 -58.46
N SER A 35 -17.22 -4.43 -58.58
CA SER A 35 -17.07 -5.38 -59.72
C SER A 35 -17.93 -5.00 -60.96
N PRO A 36 -18.00 -5.76 -62.10
CA PRO A 36 -17.39 -7.07 -62.44
C PRO A 36 -16.90 -7.27 -63.91
N SER A 37 -16.54 -8.54 -64.23
CA SER A 37 -16.80 -9.26 -65.51
C SER A 37 -15.84 -9.21 -66.72
N LYS A 38 -15.40 -10.44 -67.05
CA LYS A 38 -15.22 -11.09 -68.37
C LYS A 38 -13.94 -10.86 -69.19
N ASP A 39 -13.25 -11.99 -69.32
CA ASP A 39 -12.12 -12.28 -70.18
C ASP A 39 -12.44 -12.11 -71.68
N GLY A 40 -11.51 -11.50 -72.42
CA GLY A 40 -11.43 -11.56 -73.88
C GLY A 40 -10.16 -12.31 -74.28
N PHE A 41 -10.25 -13.63 -74.47
CA PHE A 41 -9.08 -14.47 -74.74
C PHE A 41 -8.52 -14.23 -76.16
N CYS A 42 -7.20 -14.28 -76.31
CA CYS A 42 -6.54 -13.89 -77.55
C CYS A 42 -6.73 -14.90 -78.69
N ALA A 43 -6.90 -14.38 -79.91
CA ALA A 43 -6.76 -15.17 -81.14
C ALA A 43 -5.27 -15.40 -81.46
N GLY A 44 -4.89 -16.66 -81.64
CA GLY A 44 -3.60 -17.04 -82.23
C GLY A 44 -3.81 -17.57 -83.64
N PHE A 45 -3.09 -17.04 -84.64
CA PHE A 45 -3.15 -17.54 -86.02
C PHE A 45 -1.74 -17.72 -86.61
N GLY A 46 -1.39 -18.98 -86.88
CA GLY A 46 -0.13 -19.36 -87.51
C GLY A 46 -0.27 -19.53 -89.03
N TYR A 47 0.32 -18.58 -89.76
CA TYR A 47 0.96 -18.72 -91.08
C TYR A 47 0.54 -19.80 -92.12
N ARG A 48 0.27 -19.26 -93.32
CA ARG A 48 0.76 -19.66 -94.67
C ARG A 48 -0.06 -20.57 -95.61
N VAL A 49 -0.31 -19.96 -96.78
CA VAL A 49 -0.14 -20.49 -98.15
C VAL A 49 -1.16 -21.50 -98.70
N GLY A 50 -2.05 -20.97 -99.55
CA GLY A 50 -1.99 -21.19 -101.00
C GLY A 50 -2.63 -22.46 -101.56
N GLY A 51 -3.87 -22.34 -102.10
CA GLY A 51 -4.56 -23.45 -102.76
C GLY A 51 -5.74 -23.06 -103.66
N ILE A 52 -5.44 -22.70 -104.93
CA ILE A 52 -6.18 -23.07 -106.15
C ILE A 52 -7.66 -22.63 -106.33
N ARG A 53 -7.91 -21.91 -107.45
CA ARG A 53 -9.18 -21.71 -108.21
C ARG A 53 -10.44 -21.18 -107.47
N GLY A 54 -10.93 -20.03 -107.92
CA GLY A 54 -12.34 -19.64 -107.78
C GLY A 54 -13.14 -19.85 -109.08
N PRO A 55 -14.47 -19.56 -109.08
CA PRO A 55 -15.32 -19.48 -110.27
C PRO A 55 -15.66 -18.04 -110.68
N CYS A 56 -16.11 -17.86 -111.94
CA CYS A 56 -16.82 -16.69 -112.47
C CYS A 56 -18.20 -16.50 -111.78
N PRO A 57 -18.99 -15.40 -111.94
CA PRO A 57 -19.09 -14.45 -113.07
C PRO A 57 -19.22 -12.96 -112.60
N PRO A 58 -19.73 -11.95 -113.37
CA PRO A 58 -20.16 -11.94 -114.78
C PRO A 58 -19.59 -10.83 -115.69
N THR A 59 -19.88 -11.00 -116.98
CA THR A 59 -19.64 -10.08 -118.11
C THR A 59 -20.22 -8.68 -117.90
N ILE A 60 -19.46 -7.65 -118.29
CA ILE A 60 -19.97 -6.30 -118.60
C ILE A 60 -19.68 -5.99 -120.08
N THR A 61 -20.55 -5.19 -120.71
CA THR A 61 -20.62 -5.00 -122.17
C THR A 61 -19.48 -4.15 -122.76
N PRO A 62 -19.10 -4.40 -124.04
CA PRO A 62 -18.08 -3.60 -124.72
C PRO A 62 -18.61 -2.23 -125.13
N VAL A 63 -18.02 -1.16 -124.59
CA VAL A 63 -18.23 0.21 -125.09
C VAL A 63 -17.32 0.44 -126.31
N GLN A 64 -17.90 0.85 -127.43
CA GLN A 64 -17.15 1.14 -128.66
C GLN A 64 -16.31 2.41 -128.48
N VAL A 65 -14.99 2.28 -128.39
CA VAL A 65 -14.07 3.42 -128.43
C VAL A 65 -13.91 3.87 -129.89
N ASN A 66 -14.36 5.09 -130.19
CA ASN A 66 -14.28 5.65 -131.55
C ASN A 66 -12.80 5.90 -131.95
N PRO A 67 -12.27 5.24 -133.00
CA PRO A 67 -10.84 5.30 -133.34
C PRO A 67 -10.36 6.68 -133.82
N LEU A 68 -11.26 7.63 -134.09
CA LEU A 68 -10.90 9.02 -134.42
C LEU A 68 -10.64 9.92 -133.19
N LEU A 69 -10.83 9.40 -131.95
CA LEU A 69 -10.55 10.13 -130.71
C LEU A 69 -9.22 9.73 -130.05
N LEU A 70 -8.40 8.92 -130.74
CA LEU A 70 -7.04 8.53 -130.31
C LEU A 70 -5.93 9.33 -131.02
N GLN A 71 -6.26 10.52 -131.54
CA GLN A 71 -5.27 11.49 -131.99
C GLN A 71 -4.65 12.18 -130.76
N PRO A 72 -3.32 12.14 -130.55
CA PRO A 72 -2.70 12.88 -129.46
C PRO A 72 -2.89 14.38 -129.68
N LEU A 73 -3.79 15.00 -128.91
CA LEU A 73 -3.88 16.45 -128.83
C LEU A 73 -2.56 16.96 -128.24
N ASN A 74 -1.67 17.43 -129.11
CA ASN A 74 -0.35 17.94 -128.75
C ASN A 74 -0.49 19.34 -128.11
N LEU A 75 -1.14 19.36 -126.95
CA LEU A 75 -1.14 20.49 -126.05
C LEU A 75 0.29 20.68 -125.56
N GLU A 76 0.96 21.73 -126.02
CA GLU A 76 2.21 22.20 -125.43
C GLU A 76 1.93 22.67 -124.00
N ILE A 77 1.98 21.72 -123.06
CA ILE A 77 1.91 22.01 -121.64
C ILE A 77 3.17 22.82 -121.31
N ASP A 78 2.97 24.11 -121.00
CA ASP A 78 4.03 25.04 -120.61
C ASP A 78 5.05 24.32 -119.69
N PRO A 79 6.35 24.27 -120.08
CA PRO A 79 7.39 23.61 -119.29
C PRO A 79 7.40 24.07 -117.82
N LYS A 80 6.99 25.31 -117.53
CA LYS A 80 6.81 25.80 -116.16
C LYS A 80 5.69 25.04 -115.43
N VAL A 81 4.50 24.91 -116.02
CA VAL A 81 3.37 24.17 -115.44
C VAL A 81 3.73 22.69 -115.21
N GLN A 82 4.49 22.09 -116.12
CA GLN A 82 4.92 20.69 -115.96
C GLN A 82 5.98 20.55 -114.84
N SER A 83 6.91 21.51 -114.71
CA SER A 83 7.87 21.56 -113.61
C SER A 83 7.20 21.80 -112.24
N VAL A 84 6.19 22.68 -112.16
CA VAL A 84 5.42 22.94 -110.95
C VAL A 84 4.65 21.69 -110.53
N LYS A 85 3.94 21.01 -111.44
CA LYS A 85 3.25 19.75 -111.13
C LYS A 85 4.20 18.63 -110.71
N TYR A 86 5.42 18.60 -111.22
CA TYR A 86 6.45 17.68 -110.74
C TYR A 86 6.91 18.04 -109.32
N GLN A 87 7.14 19.33 -109.05
CA GLN A 87 7.55 19.84 -107.74
C GLN A 87 6.46 19.65 -106.68
N GLU A 88 5.18 19.90 -107.00
CA GLU A 88 4.02 19.59 -106.17
C GLU A 88 3.94 18.08 -105.89
N LYS A 89 4.10 17.23 -106.91
CA LYS A 89 4.11 15.77 -106.77
C LYS A 89 5.26 15.29 -105.86
N GLU A 90 6.42 15.94 -105.92
CA GLU A 90 7.56 15.62 -105.06
C GLU A 90 7.38 16.14 -103.63
N GLN A 91 6.77 17.32 -103.45
CA GLN A 91 6.35 17.83 -102.14
C GLN A 91 5.29 16.90 -101.50
N ILE A 92 4.30 16.44 -102.27
CA ILE A 92 3.29 15.47 -101.84
C ILE A 92 3.94 14.12 -101.49
N LYS A 93 4.95 13.66 -102.25
CA LYS A 93 5.75 12.48 -101.86
C LYS A 93 6.53 12.71 -100.56
N CYS A 94 7.23 13.83 -100.40
CA CYS A 94 7.92 14.18 -99.16
C CYS A 94 6.96 14.29 -97.96
N LEU A 95 5.76 14.81 -98.17
CA LEU A 95 4.73 14.94 -97.13
C LEU A 95 4.12 13.57 -96.80
N ASN A 96 3.84 12.71 -97.78
CA ASN A 96 3.39 11.34 -97.56
C ASN A 96 4.46 10.47 -96.88
N ASN A 97 5.73 10.65 -97.21
CA ASN A 97 6.84 9.96 -96.52
C ASN A 97 6.94 10.42 -95.05
N LYS A 98 6.72 11.72 -94.77
CA LYS A 98 6.58 12.23 -93.40
C LYS A 98 5.37 11.62 -92.70
N PHE A 99 4.19 11.61 -93.32
CA PHE A 99 3.00 10.99 -92.76
C PHE A 99 3.18 9.49 -92.49
N ALA A 100 3.84 8.73 -93.38
CA ALA A 100 4.21 7.34 -93.13
C ALA A 100 5.08 7.21 -91.88
N SER A 101 6.14 8.03 -91.76
CA SER A 101 7.00 8.03 -90.57
C SER A 101 6.26 8.42 -89.28
N PHE A 102 5.25 9.29 -89.35
CA PHE A 102 4.38 9.61 -88.22
C PHE A 102 3.40 8.48 -87.89
N ILE A 103 2.83 7.79 -88.89
CA ILE A 103 1.96 6.62 -88.69
C ILE A 103 2.75 5.48 -88.04
N ASP A 104 3.98 5.21 -88.50
CA ASP A 104 4.85 4.20 -87.90
C ASP A 104 5.28 4.61 -86.47
N LYS A 105 5.50 5.91 -86.22
CA LYS A 105 5.80 6.41 -84.87
C LYS A 105 4.59 6.33 -83.93
N VAL A 106 3.38 6.59 -84.40
CA VAL A 106 2.13 6.41 -83.65
C VAL A 106 1.93 4.94 -83.34
N ARG A 107 2.01 4.04 -84.32
CA ARG A 107 1.94 2.59 -84.13
C ARG A 107 2.97 2.07 -83.11
N PHE A 108 4.20 2.58 -83.16
CA PHE A 108 5.23 2.24 -82.18
C PHE A 108 4.86 2.70 -80.76
N LEU A 109 4.26 3.89 -80.60
CA LEU A 109 3.78 4.39 -79.30
C LEU A 109 2.52 3.65 -78.83
N GLU A 110 1.60 3.28 -79.72
CA GLU A 110 0.45 2.42 -79.42
C GLU A 110 0.91 1.03 -78.94
N GLN A 111 1.89 0.44 -79.63
CA GLN A 111 2.52 -0.83 -79.24
C GLN A 111 3.19 -0.73 -77.86
N GLN A 112 3.91 0.36 -77.58
CA GLN A 112 4.50 0.62 -76.26
C GLN A 112 3.43 0.81 -75.18
N ASN A 113 2.37 1.58 -75.45
CA ASN A 113 1.26 1.75 -74.53
C ASN A 113 0.55 0.41 -74.26
N LYS A 114 0.38 -0.47 -75.25
CA LYS A 114 -0.18 -1.82 -75.06
C LYS A 114 0.68 -2.70 -74.14
N VAL A 115 2.00 -2.57 -74.23
CA VAL A 115 2.95 -3.25 -73.33
C VAL A 115 2.93 -2.65 -71.92
N LEU A 116 2.73 -1.33 -71.79
CA LEU A 116 2.60 -0.66 -70.49
C LEU A 116 1.25 -0.98 -69.82
N GLU A 117 0.15 -0.99 -70.55
CA GLU A 117 -1.19 -1.43 -70.09
C GLU A 117 -1.14 -2.86 -69.56
N THR A 118 -0.63 -3.81 -70.35
CA THR A 118 -0.56 -5.23 -69.94
C THR A 118 0.36 -5.45 -68.75
N LYS A 119 1.51 -4.76 -68.69
CA LYS A 119 2.40 -4.77 -67.52
C LYS A 119 1.75 -4.16 -66.28
N TRP A 120 0.97 -3.09 -66.43
CA TRP A 120 0.24 -2.43 -65.34
C TRP A 120 -0.90 -3.30 -64.81
N SER A 121 -1.68 -3.94 -65.68
CA SER A 121 -2.71 -4.92 -65.29
C SER A 121 -2.09 -6.10 -64.54
N PHE A 122 -1.00 -6.67 -65.06
CA PHE A 122 -0.28 -7.77 -64.40
C PHE A 122 0.25 -7.38 -63.00
N LEU A 123 0.83 -6.18 -62.86
CA LEU A 123 1.28 -5.66 -61.56
C LEU A 123 0.14 -5.31 -60.59
N ARG A 124 -1.08 -5.06 -61.10
CA ARG A 124 -2.29 -4.83 -60.29
C ARG A 124 -2.94 -6.15 -59.85
N GLU A 125 -2.94 -7.16 -60.71
CA GLU A 125 -3.43 -8.52 -60.41
C GLU A 125 -2.49 -9.29 -59.48
N GLN A 126 -1.18 -9.01 -59.56
CA GLN A 126 -0.17 -9.43 -58.61
C GLN A 126 -0.39 -8.76 -57.25
N LYS A 127 -1.35 -9.29 -56.47
CA LYS A 127 -1.53 -8.94 -55.06
C LYS A 127 -0.17 -9.03 -54.33
N PRO A 128 0.20 -8.04 -53.51
CA PRO A 128 1.45 -8.11 -52.75
C PRO A 128 1.42 -9.35 -51.85
N TYR A 129 2.52 -10.11 -51.84
CA TYR A 129 2.65 -11.36 -51.10
C TYR A 129 2.77 -11.07 -49.60
N GLN A 130 1.63 -10.77 -48.96
CA GLN A 130 1.56 -10.45 -47.53
C GLN A 130 1.80 -11.71 -46.70
N ASN A 131 3.08 -11.96 -46.42
CA ASN A 131 3.53 -12.83 -45.34
C ASN A 131 3.08 -12.22 -44.00
N ASN A 132 1.82 -12.42 -43.64
CA ASN A 132 1.26 -11.84 -42.43
C ASN A 132 1.75 -12.63 -41.21
N MET A 133 2.89 -12.22 -40.68
CA MET A 133 3.49 -12.77 -39.46
C MET A 133 2.88 -12.19 -38.18
N GLU A 134 2.03 -11.17 -38.28
CA GLU A 134 1.41 -10.46 -37.15
C GLU A 134 0.61 -11.39 -36.21
N PRO A 135 -0.17 -12.38 -36.69
CA PRO A 135 -0.85 -13.34 -35.80
C PRO A 135 0.13 -14.26 -35.03
N MET A 136 1.32 -14.52 -35.58
CA MET A 136 2.35 -15.33 -34.91
C MET A 136 3.03 -14.51 -33.81
N PHE A 137 3.29 -13.22 -34.07
CA PHE A 137 3.78 -12.30 -33.05
C PHE A 137 2.74 -12.04 -31.96
N GLU A 138 1.47 -11.79 -32.27
CA GLU A 138 0.44 -11.59 -31.23
C GLU A 138 0.16 -12.88 -30.44
N ALA A 139 0.22 -14.07 -31.06
CA ALA A 139 0.14 -15.34 -30.33
C ALA A 139 1.34 -15.53 -29.37
N TYR A 140 2.54 -15.12 -29.77
CA TYR A 140 3.73 -15.14 -28.91
C TYR A 140 3.65 -14.12 -27.77
N ILE A 141 3.23 -12.88 -28.08
CA ILE A 141 3.01 -11.80 -27.11
C ILE A 141 1.90 -12.20 -26.11
N GLY A 142 0.80 -12.79 -26.58
CA GLY A 142 -0.28 -13.32 -25.73
C GLY A 142 0.18 -14.46 -24.81
N ASN A 143 1.10 -15.31 -25.28
CA ASN A 143 1.74 -16.33 -24.46
C ASN A 143 2.64 -15.71 -23.37
N LEU A 144 3.44 -14.69 -23.73
CA LEU A 144 4.26 -13.95 -22.75
C LEU A 144 3.41 -13.19 -21.73
N LYS A 145 2.33 -12.50 -22.14
CA LYS A 145 1.36 -11.85 -21.24
C LYS A 145 0.80 -12.86 -20.24
N ARG A 146 0.31 -14.02 -20.71
CA ARG A 146 -0.22 -15.10 -19.83
C ARG A 146 0.83 -15.68 -18.88
N LYS A 147 2.09 -15.81 -19.31
CA LYS A 147 3.18 -16.23 -18.43
C LYS A 147 3.46 -15.20 -17.33
N LEU A 148 3.41 -13.91 -17.65
CA LEU A 148 3.56 -12.82 -16.67
C LEU A 148 2.38 -12.77 -15.70
N GLU A 149 1.16 -12.99 -16.17
CA GLU A 149 -0.05 -13.12 -15.35
C GLU A 149 0.06 -14.31 -14.38
N ASN A 150 0.41 -15.51 -14.88
CA ASN A 150 0.62 -16.69 -14.05
C ASN A 150 1.69 -16.45 -12.98
N LEU A 151 2.87 -15.94 -13.34
CA LEU A 151 3.94 -15.59 -12.38
C LEU A 151 3.50 -14.50 -11.39
N GLY A 152 2.60 -13.61 -11.79
CA GLY A 152 1.96 -12.62 -10.91
C GLY A 152 1.07 -13.28 -9.86
N CYS A 153 0.25 -14.26 -10.26
CA CYS A 153 -0.57 -15.07 -9.37
C CYS A 153 0.29 -15.95 -8.44
N ASP A 154 1.30 -16.65 -8.97
CA ASP A 154 2.20 -17.48 -8.18
C ASP A 154 2.93 -16.65 -7.11
N ARG A 155 3.40 -15.45 -7.47
CA ARG A 155 3.99 -14.50 -6.50
C ARG A 155 2.99 -14.03 -5.46
N ALA A 156 1.72 -13.79 -5.83
CA ALA A 156 0.69 -13.40 -4.86
C ALA A 156 0.37 -14.53 -3.88
N ASN A 157 0.29 -15.77 -4.36
CA ASN A 157 0.10 -16.96 -3.54
C ASN A 157 1.26 -17.14 -2.55
N LEU A 158 2.50 -17.07 -3.04
CA LEU A 158 3.71 -17.16 -2.21
C LEU A 158 3.80 -16.03 -1.17
N GLU A 159 3.35 -14.82 -1.49
CA GLU A 159 3.27 -13.71 -0.51
C GLU A 159 2.19 -14.00 0.55
N THR A 160 1.04 -14.58 0.20
CA THR A 160 0.03 -14.97 1.21
C THR A 160 0.51 -16.13 2.10
N GLU A 161 1.19 -17.14 1.54
CA GLU A 161 1.80 -18.22 2.32
C GLU A 161 2.90 -17.68 3.25
N LEU A 162 3.75 -16.78 2.75
CA LEU A 162 4.84 -16.16 3.51
C LEU A 162 4.31 -15.31 4.67
N ASN A 163 3.20 -14.58 4.50
CA ASN A 163 2.60 -13.81 5.59
C ASN A 163 1.87 -14.72 6.60
N ASN A 164 1.12 -15.74 6.15
CA ASN A 164 0.55 -16.75 7.03
C ASN A 164 1.62 -17.47 7.89
N MET A 165 2.81 -17.75 7.32
CA MET A 165 3.94 -18.31 8.07
C MET A 165 4.55 -17.31 9.08
N LYS A 166 4.54 -15.99 8.80
CA LYS A 166 4.92 -14.97 9.80
C LYS A 166 3.91 -14.94 10.94
N ASP A 167 2.61 -14.88 10.64
CA ASP A 167 1.54 -14.80 11.63
C ASP A 167 1.63 -16.00 12.60
N ILE A 168 1.81 -17.21 12.07
CA ILE A 168 2.04 -18.44 12.84
C ILE A 168 3.32 -18.35 13.70
N LEU A 169 4.42 -17.82 13.16
CA LEU A 169 5.68 -17.64 13.89
C LEU A 169 5.54 -16.63 15.04
N GLU A 170 4.85 -15.52 14.81
CA GLU A 170 4.56 -14.51 15.84
C GLU A 170 3.61 -15.06 16.93
N ASP A 171 2.64 -15.89 16.54
CA ASP A 171 1.78 -16.62 17.47
C ASP A 171 2.55 -17.62 18.35
N TYR A 172 3.51 -18.37 17.77
CA TYR A 172 4.37 -19.27 18.52
C TYR A 172 5.36 -18.51 19.43
N LYS A 173 5.90 -17.39 18.95
CA LYS A 173 6.75 -16.51 19.77
C LYS A 173 5.98 -15.98 20.97
N ARG A 174 4.74 -15.49 20.76
CA ARG A 174 3.88 -14.99 21.85
C ARG A 174 3.63 -16.06 22.91
N LYS A 175 3.30 -17.30 22.49
CA LYS A 175 3.12 -18.45 23.38
C LYS A 175 4.41 -18.83 24.14
N TYR A 176 5.57 -18.70 23.50
CA TYR A 176 6.87 -18.92 24.17
C TYR A 176 7.16 -17.84 25.22
N ASP A 177 6.92 -16.56 24.89
CA ASP A 177 7.10 -15.44 25.81
C ASP A 177 6.11 -15.54 27.00
N GLU A 178 4.85 -15.92 26.74
CA GLU A 178 3.83 -16.25 27.75
C GLU A 178 4.27 -17.40 28.69
N GLU A 179 4.75 -18.51 28.15
CA GLU A 179 5.25 -19.65 28.94
C GLU A 179 6.52 -19.30 29.74
N CYS A 180 7.42 -18.49 29.18
CA CYS A 180 8.61 -18.02 29.88
C CYS A 180 8.24 -17.11 31.06
N ASN A 181 7.26 -16.22 30.88
CA ASN A 181 6.69 -15.41 31.96
C ASN A 181 6.00 -16.29 33.01
N ARG A 182 5.18 -17.26 32.61
CA ARG A 182 4.48 -18.20 33.52
C ARG A 182 5.47 -19.01 34.36
N ARG A 183 6.54 -19.52 33.75
CA ARG A 183 7.66 -20.19 34.46
C ARG A 183 8.30 -19.25 35.48
N THR A 184 8.61 -18.01 35.08
CA THR A 184 9.24 -17.01 35.95
C THR A 184 8.35 -16.64 37.15
N CYS A 185 7.03 -16.53 36.97
CA CYS A 185 6.09 -16.36 38.07
C CYS A 185 6.11 -17.54 39.05
N ALA A 186 6.03 -18.78 38.53
CA ALA A 186 6.08 -19.99 39.36
C ALA A 186 7.41 -20.16 40.11
N GLU A 187 8.54 -19.77 39.50
CA GLU A 187 9.86 -19.74 40.16
C GLU A 187 9.92 -18.70 41.29
N ASN A 188 9.33 -17.51 41.09
CA ASN A 188 9.22 -16.50 42.15
C ASN A 188 8.31 -16.96 43.30
N GLU A 189 7.16 -17.56 42.99
CA GLU A 189 6.23 -18.14 43.98
C GLU A 189 6.92 -19.26 44.78
N PHE A 190 7.69 -20.14 44.12
CA PHE A 190 8.48 -21.17 44.78
C PHE A 190 9.56 -20.59 45.72
N VAL A 191 10.22 -19.49 45.32
CA VAL A 191 11.20 -18.79 46.17
C VAL A 191 10.54 -18.13 47.40
N VAL A 192 9.30 -17.66 47.29
CA VAL A 192 8.52 -17.17 48.44
C VAL A 192 8.13 -18.34 49.34
N LEU A 193 7.51 -19.38 48.79
CA LEU A 193 7.08 -20.57 49.54
C LEU A 193 8.24 -21.24 50.28
N LYS A 194 9.45 -21.25 49.68
CA LYS A 194 10.65 -21.74 50.37
C LYS A 194 10.96 -20.90 51.62
N LYS A 195 10.92 -19.56 51.53
CA LYS A 195 11.15 -18.69 52.70
C LYS A 195 10.10 -18.91 53.78
N ASP A 196 8.84 -19.08 53.40
CA ASP A 196 7.75 -19.36 54.35
C ASP A 196 7.96 -20.70 55.07
N VAL A 197 8.44 -21.72 54.35
CA VAL A 197 8.84 -23.02 54.91
C VAL A 197 10.06 -22.89 55.83
N ASP A 198 11.12 -22.18 55.41
CA ASP A 198 12.32 -21.93 56.23
C ASP A 198 11.95 -21.19 57.54
N CYS A 199 11.08 -20.16 57.45
CA CYS A 199 10.52 -19.45 58.60
C CYS A 199 9.65 -20.36 59.50
N ALA A 200 8.83 -21.23 58.93
CA ALA A 200 8.04 -22.20 59.69
C ALA A 200 8.93 -23.21 60.44
N TYR A 201 10.04 -23.66 59.85
CA TYR A 201 11.02 -24.52 60.53
C TYR A 201 11.72 -23.80 61.69
N MET A 202 12.12 -22.53 61.52
CA MET A 202 12.70 -21.73 62.61
C MET A 202 11.71 -21.54 63.77
N ASN A 203 10.46 -21.16 63.46
CA ASN A 203 9.40 -21.02 64.45
C ASN A 203 9.10 -22.35 65.18
N LYS A 204 9.15 -23.49 64.47
CA LYS A 204 9.02 -24.82 65.07
C LYS A 204 10.15 -25.11 66.04
N ALA A 205 11.41 -24.91 65.64
CA ALA A 205 12.56 -25.16 66.49
C ALA A 205 12.56 -24.28 67.75
N GLU A 206 12.17 -23.00 67.63
CA GLU A 206 11.95 -22.12 68.78
C GLU A 206 10.87 -22.64 69.74
N LEU A 207 9.78 -23.21 69.22
CA LEU A 207 8.71 -23.78 70.05
C LEU A 207 9.12 -25.09 70.71
N GLU A 208 9.92 -25.93 70.04
CA GLU A 208 10.48 -27.16 70.60
C GLU A 208 11.41 -26.85 71.78
N VAL A 209 12.34 -25.90 71.65
CA VAL A 209 13.20 -25.44 72.76
C VAL A 209 12.38 -24.84 73.91
N LYS A 210 11.29 -24.12 73.63
CA LYS A 210 10.38 -23.61 74.67
C LYS A 210 9.63 -24.74 75.39
N VAL A 211 9.26 -25.82 74.69
CA VAL A 211 8.65 -27.02 75.29
C VAL A 211 9.66 -27.79 76.15
N GLU A 212 10.90 -27.97 75.68
CA GLU A 212 11.99 -28.59 76.46
C GLU A 212 12.26 -27.81 77.76
N SER A 213 12.39 -26.47 77.67
CA SER A 213 12.58 -25.60 78.83
C SER A 213 11.44 -25.69 79.86
N LEU A 214 10.19 -25.84 79.41
CA LEU A 214 9.03 -26.01 80.30
C LEU A 214 8.97 -27.42 80.92
N ILE A 215 9.44 -28.45 80.21
CA ILE A 215 9.57 -29.80 80.76
C ILE A 215 10.64 -29.83 81.86
N ASP A 216 11.77 -29.16 81.66
CA ASP A 216 12.83 -29.03 82.67
C ASP A 216 12.38 -28.21 83.89
N GLU A 217 11.62 -27.12 83.69
CA GLU A 217 11.01 -26.36 84.79
C GLU A 217 10.04 -27.22 85.62
N ILE A 218 9.16 -27.99 84.96
CA ILE A 218 8.24 -28.94 85.62
C ILE A 218 9.02 -30.03 86.35
N ALA A 219 10.11 -30.53 85.79
CA ALA A 219 10.97 -31.56 86.41
C ALA A 219 11.80 -31.02 87.59
N PHE A 220 12.16 -29.73 87.56
CA PHE A 220 12.76 -29.04 88.69
C PHE A 220 11.75 -28.84 89.82
N LEU A 221 10.59 -28.26 89.53
CA LEU A 221 9.53 -28.01 90.52
C LEU A 221 9.06 -29.30 91.20
N ARG A 222 8.94 -30.42 90.47
CA ARG A 222 8.64 -31.73 91.05
C ARG A 222 9.69 -32.16 92.08
N ARG A 223 10.98 -32.12 91.73
CA ARG A 223 12.06 -32.45 92.66
C ARG A 223 12.06 -31.56 93.90
N VAL A 224 11.78 -30.26 93.75
CA VAL A 224 11.68 -29.33 94.90
C VAL A 224 10.53 -29.74 95.83
N PHE A 225 9.35 -30.07 95.29
CA PHE A 225 8.23 -30.53 96.11
C PHE A 225 8.47 -31.92 96.74
N ASP A 226 9.10 -32.85 96.02
CA ASP A 226 9.46 -34.17 96.55
C ASP A 226 10.45 -34.04 97.74
N GLU A 227 11.45 -33.17 97.62
CA GLU A 227 12.43 -32.88 98.68
C GLU A 227 11.81 -32.10 99.86
N GLU A 228 10.93 -31.13 99.59
CA GLU A 228 10.18 -30.39 100.63
C GLU A 228 9.25 -31.32 101.41
N ILE A 229 8.57 -32.26 100.75
CA ILE A 229 7.78 -33.31 101.38
C ILE A 229 8.66 -34.23 102.25
N ALA A 230 9.83 -34.64 101.75
CA ALA A 230 10.77 -35.47 102.52
C ALA A 230 11.31 -34.73 103.75
N TYR A 231 11.67 -33.45 103.61
CA TYR A 231 12.11 -32.59 104.71
C TYR A 231 11.01 -32.40 105.78
N LEU A 232 9.77 -32.14 105.35
CA LEU A 232 8.63 -32.01 106.27
C LEU A 232 8.33 -33.33 107.00
N GLN A 233 8.45 -34.48 106.32
CA GLN A 233 8.31 -35.80 106.96
C GLN A 233 9.42 -36.04 108.00
N ALA A 234 10.68 -35.73 107.68
CA ALA A 234 11.80 -35.83 108.62
C ALA A 234 11.61 -34.90 109.82
N SER A 235 11.22 -33.65 109.60
CA SER A 235 10.95 -32.67 110.67
C SER A 235 9.83 -33.12 111.62
N ILE A 236 8.77 -33.73 111.09
CA ILE A 236 7.68 -34.30 111.91
C ILE A 236 8.18 -35.49 112.76
N LEU A 237 9.10 -36.30 112.23
CA LEU A 237 9.71 -37.42 112.97
C LEU A 237 10.66 -36.93 114.07
N ASP A 238 11.58 -36.01 113.77
CA ASP A 238 12.52 -35.46 114.76
C ASP A 238 11.82 -34.71 115.89
N THR A 239 10.72 -34.00 115.58
CA THR A 239 9.92 -33.27 116.59
C THR A 239 9.10 -34.21 117.50
N SER A 240 9.03 -35.51 117.19
CA SER A 240 8.27 -36.49 118.00
C SER A 240 8.97 -36.94 119.30
N VAL A 241 10.24 -36.58 119.48
CA VAL A 241 11.03 -37.03 120.65
C VAL A 241 10.80 -36.12 121.86
N ILE A 242 9.94 -36.57 122.79
CA ILE A 242 9.72 -35.90 124.08
C ILE A 242 10.94 -36.15 125.00
N VAL A 243 11.97 -35.30 124.90
CA VAL A 243 13.16 -35.37 125.74
C VAL A 243 12.97 -34.52 127.01
N GLN A 244 12.70 -35.17 128.14
CA GLN A 244 12.98 -34.56 129.45
C GLN A 244 14.49 -34.66 129.74
N MET A 245 15.22 -33.56 129.57
CA MET A 245 16.59 -33.43 130.08
C MET A 245 16.61 -32.68 131.41
N ASP A 246 16.77 -33.41 132.52
CA ASP A 246 17.36 -32.84 133.73
C ASP A 246 18.88 -32.81 133.53
N ASN A 247 19.46 -31.62 133.38
CA ASN A 247 20.86 -31.46 132.97
C ASN A 247 21.66 -30.57 133.95
N SER A 248 21.64 -30.97 135.22
CA SER A 248 22.24 -30.26 136.36
C SER A 248 23.77 -30.43 136.43
N ARG A 249 24.47 -29.92 135.41
CA ARG A 249 25.91 -29.66 135.48
C ARG A 249 26.15 -28.17 135.72
N GLY A 250 27.10 -27.84 136.60
CA GLY A 250 27.47 -26.46 136.91
C GLY A 250 28.13 -25.76 135.73
N LEU A 251 27.31 -25.20 134.85
CA LEU A 251 27.73 -24.29 133.78
C LEU A 251 27.97 -22.89 134.39
N ASN A 252 29.02 -22.20 133.96
CA ASN A 252 29.21 -20.80 134.34
C ASN A 252 28.27 -19.94 133.49
N MET A 253 27.06 -19.70 134.02
CA MET A 253 25.93 -19.20 133.23
C MET A 253 26.24 -17.83 132.59
N ASP A 254 26.97 -16.96 133.28
CA ASP A 254 27.26 -15.60 132.80
C ASP A 254 28.16 -15.60 131.55
N ASP A 255 29.19 -16.46 131.50
CA ASP A 255 30.08 -16.59 130.32
C ASP A 255 29.29 -17.10 129.11
N ILE A 256 28.47 -18.14 129.30
CA ILE A 256 27.65 -18.72 128.22
C ILE A 256 26.58 -17.73 127.77
N ILE A 257 25.98 -16.98 128.68
CA ILE A 257 25.03 -15.90 128.35
C ILE A 257 25.73 -14.77 127.58
N ALA A 258 27.01 -14.49 127.85
CA ALA A 258 27.79 -13.52 127.08
C ALA A 258 28.10 -14.02 125.65
N ASP A 259 28.64 -15.24 125.51
CA ASP A 259 28.93 -15.86 124.21
C ASP A 259 27.66 -16.00 123.35
N VAL A 260 26.55 -16.45 123.94
CA VAL A 260 25.26 -16.59 123.24
C VAL A 260 24.73 -15.22 122.80
N LYS A 261 24.86 -14.17 123.63
CA LYS A 261 24.51 -12.79 123.22
C LYS A 261 25.37 -12.31 122.05
N ALA A 262 26.69 -12.51 122.12
CA ALA A 262 27.61 -12.11 121.07
C ALA A 262 27.30 -12.83 119.75
N GLN A 263 27.01 -14.13 119.79
CA GLN A 263 26.57 -14.89 118.61
C GLN A 263 25.24 -14.39 118.06
N TYR A 264 24.25 -14.06 118.91
CA TYR A 264 23.00 -13.46 118.44
C TYR A 264 23.18 -12.07 117.83
N GLU A 265 24.06 -11.22 118.38
CA GLU A 265 24.41 -9.94 117.75
C GLU A 265 25.12 -10.15 116.40
N ASP A 266 26.09 -11.05 116.31
CA ASP A 266 26.78 -11.37 115.06
C ASP A 266 25.87 -11.98 113.99
N ILE A 267 24.90 -12.81 114.39
CA ILE A 267 23.88 -13.37 113.48
C ILE A 267 22.92 -12.27 113.02
N ALA A 268 22.44 -11.41 113.92
CA ALA A 268 21.58 -10.28 113.58
C ALA A 268 22.30 -9.24 112.69
N ASN A 269 23.58 -9.02 112.92
CA ASN A 269 24.42 -8.11 112.12
C ASN A 269 24.71 -8.68 110.73
N ARG A 270 25.03 -9.98 110.62
CA ARG A 270 25.17 -10.67 109.32
C ARG A 270 23.86 -10.66 108.54
N SER A 271 22.75 -11.06 109.16
CA SER A 271 21.43 -11.07 108.52
C SER A 271 21.02 -9.68 108.01
N ARG A 272 21.34 -8.61 108.77
CA ARG A 272 21.11 -7.23 108.32
C ARG A 272 21.99 -6.85 107.12
N ALA A 273 23.29 -7.14 107.19
CA ALA A 273 24.23 -6.84 106.10
C ALA A 273 23.92 -7.64 104.82
N GLU A 274 23.51 -8.90 104.95
CA GLU A 274 23.05 -9.74 103.85
C GLU A 274 21.77 -9.19 103.21
N ALA A 275 20.79 -8.76 104.02
CA ALA A 275 19.57 -8.12 103.53
C ALA A 275 19.86 -6.77 102.83
N GLU A 276 20.69 -5.90 103.44
CA GLU A 276 21.11 -4.62 102.85
C GLU A 276 21.85 -4.83 101.52
N SER A 277 22.79 -5.77 101.47
CA SER A 277 23.51 -6.15 100.24
C SER A 277 22.58 -6.74 99.17
N TRP A 278 21.59 -7.55 99.57
CA TRP A 278 20.60 -8.12 98.65
C TRP A 278 19.70 -7.05 98.05
N TYR A 279 19.17 -6.14 98.87
CA TYR A 279 18.35 -5.01 98.41
C TYR A 279 19.17 -4.07 97.51
N GLN A 280 20.42 -3.78 97.84
CA GLN A 280 21.26 -2.89 97.04
C GLN A 280 21.65 -3.54 95.69
N CYS A 281 21.91 -4.84 95.67
CA CYS A 281 22.10 -5.61 94.43
C CYS A 281 20.85 -5.59 93.55
N LYS A 282 19.66 -5.86 94.11
CA LYS A 282 18.38 -5.80 93.40
C LYS A 282 18.02 -4.40 92.90
N TYR A 283 18.37 -3.36 93.65
CA TYR A 283 18.18 -1.97 93.22
C TYR A 283 19.05 -1.63 91.99
N GLU A 284 20.33 -2.03 92.00
CA GLU A 284 21.22 -1.78 90.87
C GLU A 284 20.82 -2.62 89.63
N GLU A 285 20.34 -3.86 89.82
CA GLU A 285 19.78 -4.68 88.74
C GLU A 285 18.54 -4.04 88.10
N LEU A 286 17.62 -3.51 88.91
CA LEU A 286 16.45 -2.75 88.44
C LEU A 286 16.86 -1.46 87.71
N LYS A 287 17.88 -0.76 88.21
CA LYS A 287 18.43 0.46 87.60
C LYS A 287 19.10 0.18 86.25
N VAL A 288 19.89 -0.89 86.14
CA VAL A 288 20.53 -1.33 84.89
C VAL A 288 19.51 -1.85 83.87
N THR A 289 18.50 -2.60 84.30
CA THR A 289 17.43 -3.06 83.40
C THR A 289 16.53 -1.92 82.92
N ALA A 290 16.25 -0.92 83.77
CA ALA A 290 15.55 0.31 83.38
C ALA A 290 16.36 1.15 82.37
N SER A 291 17.69 1.29 82.56
CA SER A 291 18.55 1.94 81.56
C SER A 291 18.45 1.24 80.22
N LYS A 292 18.68 -0.07 80.18
CA LYS A 292 18.60 -0.87 78.93
C LYS A 292 17.25 -0.73 78.21
N HIS A 293 16.14 -0.62 78.95
CA HIS A 293 14.83 -0.33 78.35
C HIS A 293 14.74 1.08 77.77
N CYS A 294 15.29 2.09 78.46
CA CYS A 294 15.39 3.46 77.95
C CYS A 294 16.26 3.53 76.67
N ASP A 295 17.40 2.84 76.68
CA ASP A 295 18.34 2.79 75.55
C ASP A 295 17.71 2.09 74.34
N ASN A 296 17.01 0.97 74.54
CA ASN A 296 16.25 0.28 73.50
C ASN A 296 15.11 1.14 72.92
N LEU A 297 14.40 1.90 73.76
CA LEU A 297 13.36 2.84 73.33
C LEU A 297 13.93 4.03 72.54
N HIS A 298 15.15 4.49 72.85
CA HIS A 298 15.85 5.49 72.03
C HIS A 298 16.34 4.90 70.69
N SER A 299 16.88 3.68 70.70
CA SER A 299 17.33 3.00 69.47
C SER A 299 16.18 2.79 68.49
N THR A 300 15.07 2.18 68.94
CA THR A 300 13.86 1.98 68.12
C THR A 300 13.22 3.30 67.67
N ARG A 301 13.22 4.34 68.50
CA ARG A 301 12.78 5.70 68.09
C ARG A 301 13.65 6.26 66.96
N ASN A 302 14.97 6.09 67.03
CA ASN A 302 15.89 6.57 66.01
C ASN A 302 15.74 5.79 64.69
N GLU A 303 15.54 4.47 64.77
CA GLU A 303 15.22 3.63 63.60
C GLU A 303 13.91 4.06 62.94
N ILE A 304 12.84 4.29 63.71
CA ILE A 304 11.57 4.84 63.21
C ILE A 304 11.80 6.21 62.53
N MET A 305 12.67 7.07 63.07
CA MET A 305 12.98 8.36 62.46
C MET A 305 13.73 8.23 61.12
N GLU A 306 14.70 7.32 61.01
CA GLU A 306 15.41 7.08 59.75
C GLU A 306 14.53 6.38 58.71
N LEU A 307 13.70 5.41 59.11
CA LEU A 307 12.70 4.81 58.21
C LEU A 307 11.74 5.87 57.66
N ASN A 308 11.27 6.82 58.50
CA ASN A 308 10.48 7.95 58.02
C ASN A 308 11.25 8.86 57.05
N ARG A 309 12.55 9.11 57.29
CA ARG A 309 13.43 9.88 56.40
C ARG A 309 13.57 9.20 55.03
N VAL A 310 13.75 7.88 55.02
CA VAL A 310 13.81 7.06 53.79
C VAL A 310 12.46 7.07 53.06
N ILE A 311 11.33 6.92 53.77
CA ILE A 311 9.98 6.99 53.20
C ILE A 311 9.73 8.35 52.53
N GLN A 312 10.12 9.46 53.18
CA GLN A 312 9.99 10.81 52.60
C GLN A 312 10.85 10.99 51.35
N ARG A 313 12.10 10.50 51.37
CA ARG A 313 12.98 10.51 50.20
C ARG A 313 12.40 9.71 49.03
N LEU A 314 11.92 8.50 49.28
CA LEU A 314 11.31 7.64 48.26
C LEU A 314 10.01 8.24 47.69
N HIS A 315 9.20 8.94 48.51
CA HIS A 315 8.07 9.72 47.99
C HIS A 315 8.53 10.86 47.06
N GLY A 316 9.59 11.59 47.42
CA GLY A 316 10.17 12.63 46.56
C GLY A 316 10.70 12.06 45.23
N GLU A 317 11.40 10.94 45.27
CA GLU A 317 11.86 10.21 44.08
C GLU A 317 10.67 9.76 43.20
N LEU A 318 9.60 9.24 43.81
CA LEU A 318 8.39 8.76 43.14
C LEU A 318 7.57 9.89 42.50
N GLU A 319 7.37 11.03 43.17
CA GLU A 319 6.70 12.20 42.58
C GLU A 319 7.56 12.85 41.48
N ASN A 320 8.89 12.85 41.61
CA ASN A 320 9.78 13.28 40.53
C ASN A 320 9.65 12.38 39.28
N VAL A 321 9.60 11.06 39.45
CA VAL A 321 9.40 10.11 38.34
C VAL A 321 8.00 10.26 37.71
N LYS A 322 6.93 10.46 38.51
CA LYS A 322 5.60 10.82 37.99
C LYS A 322 5.65 12.11 37.16
N ALA A 323 6.30 13.15 37.66
CA ALA A 323 6.41 14.44 36.96
C ALA A 323 7.23 14.33 35.67
N GLN A 324 8.23 13.44 35.60
CA GLN A 324 8.92 13.09 34.35
C GLN A 324 7.99 12.34 33.39
N ARG A 325 7.24 11.34 33.88
CA ARG A 325 6.30 10.55 33.08
C ARG A 325 5.25 11.44 32.42
N CYS A 326 4.58 12.32 33.19
CA CYS A 326 3.59 13.25 32.65
C CYS A 326 4.16 14.24 31.61
N LYS A 327 5.44 14.64 31.75
CA LYS A 327 6.13 15.48 30.74
C LYS A 327 6.39 14.72 29.44
N LEU A 328 6.76 13.44 29.53
CA LEU A 328 6.96 12.59 28.35
C LEU A 328 5.62 12.25 27.68
N GLU A 329 4.58 11.95 28.46
CA GLU A 329 3.21 11.74 27.97
C GLU A 329 2.69 12.97 27.21
N GLY A 330 2.89 14.19 27.75
CA GLY A 330 2.56 15.43 27.05
C GLY A 330 3.37 15.64 25.76
N ALA A 331 4.69 15.43 25.81
CA ALA A 331 5.56 15.58 24.63
C ALA A 331 5.26 14.56 23.51
N ILE A 332 4.77 13.37 23.86
CA ILE A 332 4.25 12.37 22.91
C ILE A 332 2.95 12.88 22.29
N ALA A 333 1.96 13.30 23.09
CA ALA A 333 0.68 13.81 22.58
C ALA A 333 0.86 15.01 21.64
N GLU A 334 1.73 15.97 21.98
CA GLU A 334 2.08 17.09 21.09
C GLU A 334 2.75 16.62 19.78
N ALA A 335 3.55 15.54 19.82
CA ALA A 335 4.20 15.00 18.64
C ALA A 335 3.22 14.24 17.74
N GLU A 336 2.25 13.54 18.33
CA GLU A 336 1.14 12.89 17.64
C GLU A 336 0.22 13.92 16.99
N GLU A 337 -0.18 14.99 17.69
CA GLU A 337 -0.99 16.08 17.13
C GLU A 337 -0.27 16.80 15.97
N ARG A 338 1.03 17.12 16.13
CA ARG A 338 1.86 17.70 15.06
C ARG A 338 2.05 16.75 13.88
N GLY A 339 2.06 15.43 14.11
CA GLY A 339 2.08 14.41 13.06
C GLY A 339 0.75 14.30 12.31
N GLU A 340 -0.37 14.26 13.05
CA GLU A 340 -1.71 14.11 12.49
C GLU A 340 -2.14 15.35 11.69
N THR A 341 -1.83 16.55 12.19
CA THR A 341 -2.05 17.81 11.45
C THR A 341 -1.23 17.84 10.17
N ALA A 342 0.07 17.49 10.19
CA ALA A 342 0.90 17.39 8.99
C ALA A 342 0.37 16.34 7.97
N LEU A 343 -0.19 15.23 8.45
CA LEU A 343 -0.83 14.21 7.60
C LEU A 343 -2.16 14.69 6.98
N LYS A 344 -2.99 15.42 7.74
CA LYS A 344 -4.19 16.10 7.21
C LYS A 344 -3.80 17.07 6.11
N ASP A 345 -2.80 17.91 6.37
CA ASP A 345 -2.23 18.88 5.43
C ASP A 345 -1.69 18.25 4.14
N ALA A 346 -1.09 17.05 4.23
CA ALA A 346 -0.56 16.30 3.10
C ALA A 346 -1.65 15.59 2.28
N LYS A 347 -2.77 15.19 2.92
CA LYS A 347 -3.94 14.59 2.27
C LYS A 347 -4.78 15.63 1.52
N CYS A 348 -5.02 16.81 2.10
CA CYS A 348 -5.74 17.89 1.42
C CYS A 348 -5.03 18.30 0.13
N LYS A 349 -3.71 18.56 0.20
CA LYS A 349 -2.90 18.96 -0.96
C LYS A 349 -2.84 17.88 -2.06
N LEU A 350 -3.05 16.60 -1.71
CA LEU A 350 -3.28 15.58 -2.74
C LEU A 350 -4.65 15.76 -3.39
N ALA A 351 -5.73 15.82 -2.61
CA ALA A 351 -7.08 15.91 -3.15
C ALA A 351 -7.21 17.09 -4.14
N ASP A 352 -6.53 18.21 -3.85
CA ASP A 352 -6.39 19.36 -4.75
C ASP A 352 -5.66 19.01 -6.06
N LEU A 353 -4.56 18.26 -6.00
CA LEU A 353 -3.79 17.80 -7.17
C LEU A 353 -4.52 16.74 -8.00
N GLU A 354 -5.27 15.82 -7.36
CA GLU A 354 -6.12 14.83 -8.05
C GLU A 354 -7.32 15.51 -8.71
N ALA A 355 -7.92 16.51 -8.06
CA ALA A 355 -8.96 17.36 -8.67
C ALA A 355 -8.40 18.17 -9.86
N ALA A 356 -7.20 18.75 -9.75
CA ALA A 356 -6.55 19.44 -10.84
C ALA A 356 -6.21 18.50 -12.02
N LEU A 357 -5.73 17.29 -11.74
CA LEU A 357 -5.39 16.29 -12.75
C LEU A 357 -6.61 15.67 -13.44
N THR A 358 -7.71 15.45 -12.71
CA THR A 358 -8.99 15.02 -13.31
C THR A 358 -9.63 16.12 -14.14
N LYS A 359 -9.57 17.38 -13.69
CA LYS A 359 -9.97 18.54 -14.51
C LYS A 359 -9.14 18.66 -15.78
N ALA A 360 -7.81 18.62 -15.70
CA ALA A 360 -6.94 18.72 -16.87
C ALA A 360 -7.20 17.61 -17.92
N LYS A 361 -7.58 16.40 -17.47
CA LYS A 361 -8.05 15.32 -18.37
C LYS A 361 -9.40 15.65 -19.05
N GLN A 362 -10.33 16.28 -18.34
CA GLN A 362 -11.60 16.74 -18.91
C GLN A 362 -11.40 17.90 -19.91
N ASP A 363 -10.55 18.87 -19.57
CA ASP A 363 -10.22 20.00 -20.44
C ASP A 363 -9.57 19.51 -21.75
N LEU A 364 -8.61 18.57 -21.68
CA LEU A 364 -8.01 17.91 -22.85
C LEU A 364 -9.05 17.14 -23.68
N ALA A 365 -9.97 16.42 -23.04
CA ALA A 365 -11.05 15.70 -23.72
C ALA A 365 -12.08 16.65 -24.36
N CYS A 366 -12.20 17.89 -23.87
CA CYS A 366 -13.01 18.93 -24.50
C CYS A 366 -12.30 19.50 -25.73
N GLN A 367 -11.03 19.88 -25.60
CA GLN A 367 -10.19 20.34 -26.72
C GLN A 367 -10.13 19.33 -27.87
N LEU A 368 -9.97 18.03 -27.59
CA LEU A 368 -9.99 17.00 -28.63
C LEU A 368 -11.32 16.93 -29.40
N ARG A 369 -12.44 17.25 -28.74
CA ARG A 369 -13.76 17.34 -29.39
C ARG A 369 -13.86 18.59 -30.27
N GLU A 370 -13.45 19.74 -29.73
CA GLU A 370 -13.41 21.03 -30.45
C GLU A 370 -12.51 20.95 -31.69
N TYR A 371 -11.34 20.30 -31.60
CA TYR A 371 -10.46 20.05 -32.76
C TYR A 371 -11.11 19.13 -33.80
N GLN A 372 -11.88 18.11 -33.39
CA GLN A 372 -12.60 17.24 -34.32
C GLN A 372 -13.77 17.98 -35.00
N GLU A 373 -14.49 18.83 -34.26
CA GLU A 373 -15.56 19.68 -34.80
C GLU A 373 -14.98 20.70 -35.80
N LEU A 374 -13.86 21.34 -35.49
CA LEU A 374 -13.14 22.24 -36.39
C LEU A 374 -12.60 21.51 -37.64
N MET A 375 -12.10 20.29 -37.50
CA MET A 375 -11.69 19.44 -38.64
C MET A 375 -12.89 19.11 -39.54
N ASN A 376 -14.05 18.81 -38.97
CA ASN A 376 -15.28 18.54 -39.74
C ASN A 376 -15.71 19.78 -40.55
N VAL A 377 -15.67 20.98 -39.95
CA VAL A 377 -15.93 22.25 -40.65
C VAL A 377 -14.89 22.49 -41.76
N LYS A 378 -13.60 22.24 -41.49
CA LYS A 378 -12.52 22.38 -42.49
C LYS A 378 -12.76 21.46 -43.70
N LEU A 379 -13.20 20.23 -43.49
CA LEU A 379 -13.53 19.28 -44.56
C LEU A 379 -14.77 19.69 -45.35
N ALA A 380 -15.78 20.29 -44.72
CA ALA A 380 -16.91 20.87 -45.44
C ALA A 380 -16.46 22.03 -46.35
N LEU A 381 -15.60 22.93 -45.84
CA LEU A 381 -15.03 24.03 -46.61
C LEU A 381 -14.12 23.55 -47.76
N ASP A 382 -13.36 22.45 -47.60
CA ASP A 382 -12.62 21.83 -48.71
C ASP A 382 -13.57 21.38 -49.83
N ILE A 383 -14.72 20.79 -49.48
CA ILE A 383 -15.73 20.31 -50.44
C ILE A 383 -16.37 21.51 -51.16
N GLU A 384 -16.71 22.59 -50.45
CA GLU A 384 -17.20 23.84 -51.05
C GLU A 384 -16.17 24.45 -52.01
N ILE A 385 -14.90 24.54 -51.61
CA ILE A 385 -13.81 25.02 -52.50
C ILE A 385 -13.67 24.12 -53.73
N ALA A 386 -13.82 22.81 -53.59
CA ALA A 386 -13.78 21.86 -54.70
C ALA A 386 -14.99 22.00 -55.65
N THR A 387 -16.20 22.25 -55.14
CA THR A 387 -17.38 22.49 -56.00
C THR A 387 -17.30 23.86 -56.67
N TYR A 388 -16.85 24.92 -56.00
CA TYR A 388 -16.60 26.22 -56.62
C TYR A 388 -15.54 26.14 -57.73
N ARG A 389 -14.43 25.41 -57.52
CA ARG A 389 -13.43 25.16 -58.58
C ARG A 389 -14.04 24.40 -59.76
N LYS A 390 -14.79 23.33 -59.51
CA LYS A 390 -15.43 22.55 -60.58
C LYS A 390 -16.47 23.35 -61.38
N LEU A 391 -17.15 24.32 -60.75
CA LEU A 391 -18.05 25.25 -61.43
C LEU A 391 -17.26 26.22 -62.32
N LEU A 392 -16.17 26.79 -61.82
CA LEU A 392 -15.28 27.68 -62.59
C LEU A 392 -14.61 26.95 -63.76
N GLU A 393 -14.11 25.73 -63.55
CA GLU A 393 -13.63 24.84 -64.61
C GLU A 393 -14.74 24.55 -65.64
N GLY A 394 -16.00 24.41 -65.20
CA GLY A 394 -17.16 24.27 -66.07
C GLY A 394 -17.46 25.52 -66.91
N GLU A 395 -17.13 26.71 -66.42
CA GLU A 395 -17.17 27.95 -67.19
C GLU A 395 -15.97 28.09 -68.13
N GLU A 396 -14.73 27.86 -67.69
CA GLU A 396 -13.55 27.89 -68.57
C GLU A 396 -13.69 26.90 -69.74
N ASN A 397 -14.21 25.69 -69.50
CA ASN A 397 -14.54 24.74 -70.55
C ASN A 397 -15.59 25.28 -71.55
N ARG A 398 -16.51 26.14 -71.12
CA ARG A 398 -17.48 26.81 -72.02
C ARG A 398 -16.79 27.85 -72.93
N TRP A 399 -15.76 28.55 -72.45
CA TRP A 399 -14.96 29.49 -73.26
C TRP A 399 -14.01 28.75 -74.21
N VAL A 400 -13.38 27.66 -73.75
CA VAL A 400 -12.51 26.81 -74.59
C VAL A 400 -13.31 26.08 -75.68
N HIS A 401 -14.49 25.54 -75.34
CA HIS A 401 -15.36 24.88 -76.32
C HIS A 401 -15.99 25.89 -77.30
N SER A 402 -16.14 27.17 -76.91
CA SER A 402 -16.50 28.24 -77.85
C SER A 402 -15.43 28.52 -78.93
N THR A 403 -14.23 27.91 -78.84
CA THR A 403 -13.14 28.09 -79.81
C THR A 403 -12.94 26.88 -80.74
N ILE A 404 -13.55 25.72 -80.44
CA ILE A 404 -13.39 24.48 -81.24
C ILE A 404 -14.77 23.85 -81.45
N LEU A 405 -15.14 23.67 -82.73
CA LEU A 405 -16.45 23.22 -83.25
C LEU A 405 -17.56 24.28 -83.33
N SER A 406 -17.37 25.19 -84.28
CA SER A 406 -18.45 25.46 -85.24
C SER A 406 -18.84 24.14 -85.95
N GLN A 407 -20.14 23.92 -86.17
CA GLN A 407 -20.80 22.63 -86.52
C GLN A 407 -20.89 21.62 -85.35
N GLY A 408 -22.05 21.03 -85.00
CA GLY A 408 -23.43 21.26 -85.46
C GLY A 408 -24.37 20.06 -85.24
N GLY A 409 -25.62 20.28 -84.77
CA GLY A 409 -26.64 19.24 -84.47
C GLY A 409 -26.63 18.80 -82.98
N VAL A 410 -27.66 18.92 -82.11
CA VAL A 410 -29.14 19.12 -82.16
C VAL A 410 -29.99 17.82 -82.16
N VAL A 411 -31.12 17.83 -81.40
CA VAL A 411 -32.17 16.78 -81.18
C VAL A 411 -31.85 15.78 -80.04
N CYS A 412 -32.30 16.03 -78.78
CA CYS A 412 -33.52 15.49 -78.10
C CYS A 412 -33.32 14.09 -77.43
N ASP A 413 -34.07 13.63 -76.42
CA ASP A 413 -35.34 14.12 -75.82
C ASP A 413 -35.58 13.70 -74.34
N SER A 414 -36.53 14.40 -73.68
CA SER A 414 -37.45 14.03 -72.58
C SER A 414 -37.09 13.10 -71.37
N ASP A 415 -37.02 13.70 -70.16
CA ASP A 415 -38.07 13.68 -69.09
C ASP A 415 -38.56 12.33 -68.41
N PRO A 416 -39.38 12.33 -67.32
CA PRO A 416 -38.85 12.21 -65.94
C PRO A 416 -39.62 11.19 -65.02
N CYS A 417 -39.80 11.52 -63.71
CA CYS A 417 -40.89 11.14 -62.77
C CYS A 417 -40.69 10.18 -61.57
N PHE A 418 -41.09 10.72 -60.40
CA PHE A 418 -41.89 10.14 -59.28
C PHE A 418 -41.37 9.09 -58.27
N GLY A 419 -41.72 9.34 -56.99
CA GLY A 419 -41.68 8.40 -55.85
C GLY A 419 -40.93 8.94 -54.61
N GLY A 420 -41.47 8.95 -53.38
CA GLY A 420 -42.83 8.55 -52.98
C GLY A 420 -43.12 8.37 -51.48
N SER A 421 -42.94 9.40 -50.64
CA SER A 421 -43.61 9.58 -49.32
C SER A 421 -43.28 8.68 -48.10
N TYR A 422 -43.76 9.17 -46.94
CA TYR A 422 -44.05 8.56 -45.62
C TYR A 422 -42.94 8.01 -44.69
N SER A 423 -42.76 8.74 -43.57
CA SER A 423 -42.94 8.28 -42.17
C SER A 423 -42.62 6.83 -41.76
N SER A 424 -41.85 6.67 -40.68
CA SER A 424 -42.45 6.46 -39.33
C SER A 424 -41.45 6.59 -38.17
N SER A 425 -41.92 7.08 -37.03
CA SER A 425 -41.20 7.03 -35.75
C SER A 425 -41.40 5.67 -35.06
N SER A 426 -40.47 5.28 -34.20
CA SER A 426 -40.71 4.22 -33.19
C SER A 426 -40.01 4.54 -31.87
N ARG A 427 -40.69 4.27 -30.75
CA ARG A 427 -40.17 4.39 -29.38
C ARG A 427 -40.25 3.03 -28.69
N THR A 428 -39.18 2.62 -28.02
CA THR A 428 -39.16 1.62 -26.92
C THR A 428 -37.83 1.84 -26.20
N LEU A 429 -37.71 2.08 -24.88
CA LEU A 429 -38.31 1.48 -23.69
C LEU A 429 -38.10 -0.03 -23.58
N LEU A 430 -37.12 -0.40 -22.76
CA LEU A 430 -37.09 -1.62 -21.93
C LEU A 430 -36.21 -1.34 -20.69
N LYS A 431 -36.31 -2.18 -19.65
CA LYS A 431 -35.87 -1.85 -18.26
C LYS A 431 -35.35 -3.09 -17.53
N THR A 432 -34.62 -2.86 -16.43
CA THR A 432 -34.31 -3.77 -15.28
C THR A 432 -33.45 -5.03 -15.47
N GLY A 433 -32.37 -5.12 -14.68
CA GLY A 433 -31.90 -6.36 -14.01
C GLY A 433 -30.41 -6.72 -14.18
N GLY A 434 -29.62 -6.85 -13.09
CA GLY A 434 -28.30 -7.51 -13.18
C GLY A 434 -27.11 -7.10 -12.28
N VAL A 435 -27.31 -6.96 -10.95
CA VAL A 435 -26.40 -7.22 -9.79
C VAL A 435 -24.83 -7.25 -9.87
N LEU A 436 -24.22 -6.85 -8.73
CA LEU A 436 -22.94 -7.29 -8.08
C LEU A 436 -21.61 -6.48 -8.20
N SER A 437 -21.15 -6.07 -7.00
CA SER A 437 -19.79 -6.21 -6.42
C SER A 437 -18.69 -5.15 -6.58
N SER A 438 -17.99 -4.92 -5.45
CA SER A 438 -16.71 -4.18 -5.25
C SER A 438 -16.77 -2.66 -5.52
N GLY A 439 -16.08 -1.75 -4.81
CA GLY A 439 -15.04 -1.88 -3.77
C GLY A 439 -13.63 -1.88 -4.38
N GLY A 440 -12.71 -0.98 -4.06
CA GLY A 440 -12.75 0.23 -3.22
C GLY A 440 -11.34 0.85 -3.13
N MET A 441 -11.19 2.02 -2.49
CA MET A 441 -9.94 2.62 -1.98
C MET A 441 -8.67 2.68 -2.88
N CYS A 442 -8.28 3.90 -3.28
CA CYS A 442 -6.93 4.47 -3.10
C CYS A 442 -6.95 5.98 -3.46
N ASP A 443 -6.23 6.93 -2.84
CA ASP A 443 -5.06 6.98 -1.93
C ASP A 443 -3.69 7.25 -2.61
N THR A 444 -3.12 8.41 -2.25
CA THR A 444 -1.77 8.99 -2.47
C THR A 444 -1.69 10.17 -1.44
N ARG A 445 -0.65 10.91 -1.02
CA ARG A 445 0.80 11.00 -1.21
C ARG A 445 1.31 12.27 -1.96
N ILE A 446 1.19 13.44 -1.30
CA ILE A 446 2.19 14.57 -1.22
C ILE A 446 1.91 15.91 -1.96
N GLY A 447 1.61 16.98 -1.20
CA GLY A 447 2.57 18.08 -0.89
C GLY A 447 2.58 19.45 -1.64
N ARG A 448 2.81 20.54 -0.87
CA ARG A 448 3.21 21.94 -1.25
C ARG A 448 2.23 22.77 -2.14
N SER A 449 2.02 24.10 -1.98
CA SER A 449 2.39 25.09 -0.93
C SER A 449 1.70 26.48 -1.17
N ILE A 450 1.76 27.38 -0.18
CA ILE A 450 1.55 28.87 -0.17
C ILE A 450 0.10 29.48 -0.23
N VAL A 451 -0.06 30.60 0.50
CA VAL A 451 -1.03 31.76 0.48
C VAL A 451 -2.49 31.68 0.98
N ALA A 452 -2.68 32.17 2.22
CA ALA A 452 -3.45 33.37 2.62
C ALA A 452 -5.00 33.40 2.83
N ASN A 453 -5.37 34.02 3.98
CA ASN A 453 -6.61 34.79 4.28
C ASN A 453 -7.96 34.03 4.40
N LEU A 454 -8.95 34.40 5.25
CA LEU A 454 -9.07 35.42 6.32
C LEU A 454 -10.20 35.03 7.31
N GLY A 455 -10.23 35.62 8.53
CA GLY A 455 -11.36 35.62 9.48
C GLY A 455 -11.33 34.44 10.48
N ASP A 456 -11.04 34.61 11.77
CA ASP A 456 -11.72 35.38 12.85
C ASP A 456 -13.14 34.89 13.21
N VAL A 457 -13.30 34.42 14.47
CA VAL A 457 -13.97 35.20 15.54
C VAL A 457 -13.74 34.56 16.93
N CYS A 458 -13.27 35.40 17.86
CA CYS A 458 -13.34 35.36 19.34
C CYS A 458 -13.35 34.03 20.15
N ALA A 459 -12.33 33.89 21.00
CA ALA A 459 -12.44 33.37 22.38
C ALA A 459 -12.60 34.59 23.36
N PRO A 460 -12.40 34.52 24.69
CA PRO A 460 -12.35 33.38 25.64
C PRO A 460 -13.27 33.61 26.88
N CYS A 461 -13.15 32.80 27.95
CA CYS A 461 -13.12 33.29 29.34
C CYS A 461 -12.77 32.19 30.38
N VAL A 462 -12.27 32.60 31.56
CA VAL A 462 -11.79 31.73 32.67
C VAL A 462 -12.29 32.30 34.02
N PRO A 463 -12.63 31.46 35.01
CA PRO A 463 -11.95 31.50 36.31
C PRO A 463 -11.47 30.08 36.72
N THR A 464 -10.31 29.86 37.34
CA THR A 464 -9.76 30.40 38.61
C THR A 464 -10.57 29.95 39.84
N GLY A 465 -9.92 29.22 40.76
CA GLY A 465 -10.58 28.47 41.85
C GLY A 465 -10.50 29.09 43.25
N GLY A 466 -10.95 28.33 44.25
CA GLY A 466 -10.94 28.69 45.67
C GLY A 466 -11.07 27.47 46.58
N TYR A 467 -10.83 27.65 47.88
CA TYR A 467 -10.61 26.59 48.87
C TYR A 467 -11.56 26.72 50.06
N SER A 468 -12.01 25.61 50.68
CA SER A 468 -12.04 25.37 52.15
C SER A 468 -13.01 24.26 52.63
N THR A 469 -12.43 23.33 53.41
CA THR A 469 -12.95 22.64 54.63
C THR A 469 -14.44 22.23 54.82
N SER A 470 -14.59 20.93 55.11
CA SER A 470 -15.43 20.33 56.19
C SER A 470 -16.97 20.46 56.20
N SER A 471 -17.64 19.32 56.08
CA SER A 471 -18.34 18.66 57.21
C SER A 471 -18.72 17.21 56.84
N GLY A 472 -18.85 16.33 57.85
CA GLY A 472 -18.97 14.88 57.62
C GLY A 472 -20.38 14.30 57.74
N ARG A 473 -20.57 13.08 57.21
CA ARG A 473 -21.71 12.22 57.56
C ARG A 473 -21.25 10.78 57.76
N SER A 474 -21.68 10.17 58.87
CA SER A 474 -21.33 8.81 59.26
C SER A 474 -22.28 7.79 58.64
N SER A 475 -21.74 6.67 58.14
CA SER A 475 -22.51 5.52 57.66
C SER A 475 -22.00 4.24 58.33
N LYS A 476 -22.72 3.74 59.34
CA LYS A 476 -22.43 2.44 59.96
C LYS A 476 -22.90 1.32 59.02
N VAL A 477 -22.00 0.42 58.64
CA VAL A 477 -22.33 -0.90 58.10
C VAL A 477 -21.63 -1.97 58.96
N LYS A 478 -22.26 -3.14 59.07
CA LYS A 478 -22.09 -4.08 60.18
C LYS A 478 -21.30 -5.31 59.73
N CYS A 479 -20.04 -5.44 60.16
CA CYS A 479 -19.27 -6.67 59.96
C CYS A 479 -19.91 -7.83 60.73
N VAL A 480 -20.06 -8.97 60.06
CA VAL A 480 -20.53 -10.23 60.67
C VAL A 480 -19.33 -11.18 60.72
N SER A 481 -18.91 -11.57 61.93
CA SER A 481 -17.81 -12.51 62.13
C SER A 481 -18.37 -13.92 62.28
N THR A 482 -18.13 -14.79 61.31
CA THR A 482 -18.56 -16.20 61.35
C THR A 482 -17.47 -17.07 61.97
N THR A 483 -17.51 -17.26 63.30
CA THR A 483 -16.55 -18.12 64.00
C THR A 483 -16.82 -19.60 63.72
N SER A 484 -15.99 -20.22 62.88
CA SER A 484 -16.00 -21.68 62.70
C SER A 484 -15.34 -22.36 63.91
N SER A 485 -16.05 -23.26 64.57
CA SER A 485 -15.56 -24.00 65.74
C SER A 485 -15.37 -25.49 65.39
N TYR A 486 -14.14 -25.88 65.10
CA TYR A 486 -13.78 -27.28 64.82
C TYR A 486 -13.68 -28.08 66.12
N ARG A 487 -14.70 -28.92 66.39
CA ARG A 487 -14.80 -29.75 67.58
C ARG A 487 -14.16 -31.12 67.35
N THR A 488 -12.83 -31.19 67.42
CA THR A 488 -12.12 -32.47 67.38
C THR A 488 -12.46 -33.30 68.63
N LYS A 489 -12.99 -34.51 68.43
CA LYS A 489 -12.91 -35.59 69.40
C LYS A 489 -11.86 -36.57 68.89
N TYR A 490 -10.79 -36.79 69.66
CA TYR A 490 -10.44 -38.07 70.26
C TYR A 490 -9.31 -37.85 71.27
#